data_AF-A0A7C5FS07-F1
#
_entry.id   AF-A0A7C5FS07-F1
#
_cell.length_a   1.000
_cell.length_b   1.000
_cell.length_c   1.000
_cell.angle_alpha   90.00
_cell.angle_beta   90.00
_cell.angle_gamma   90.00
#
_symmetry.space_group_name_H-M   'P 1'
#
loop_
_entity.id
_entity.type
_entity.pdbx_description
1 polymer ?
#
loop_
_entity_poly.entity_id
_entity_poly.type
_entity_poly.pdbx_seq_one_letter_code
_entity_poly.pdbx_strand_id
1 'polypeptide(L)'
;MDRAKIILIGGVPGVGKTSISGYVASRLGINIVLSGDYLREFLRAYSFEDNDPLKYSVYDSWKDFGPMNEDNIIRGYLKQGNLLWKGLHRVISRAIDNGESMIIELLYFLPQFIRDFSSKDLLPLYLYLSDEKLHANRLNEREEFTHYNSPGSRLVSHLFEYRVIMTYTLRNLKDAGIIAYDNLDYHRTRDEILDKVGDFTGHIPDR
;
A
#
# COMPACT_ATOMS: atom_id res chain seq x y z
N MET A 1 -3.57 -3.76 -29.23
CA MET A 1 -2.68 -3.86 -28.07
C MET A 1 -3.55 -4.09 -26.86
N ASP A 2 -3.21 -5.07 -26.04
CA ASP A 2 -3.91 -5.27 -24.77
C ASP A 2 -3.74 -4.02 -23.90
N ARG A 3 -4.83 -3.61 -23.26
CA ARG A 3 -4.84 -2.45 -22.36
C ARG A 3 -3.96 -2.77 -21.14
N ALA A 4 -3.12 -1.82 -20.73
CA ALA A 4 -2.36 -1.94 -19.48
C ALA A 4 -3.29 -2.27 -18.32
N LYS A 5 -2.87 -3.22 -17.48
CA LYS A 5 -3.58 -3.61 -16.26
C LYS A 5 -2.79 -3.12 -15.06
N ILE A 6 -3.21 -1.98 -14.50
CA ILE A 6 -2.59 -1.43 -13.29
C ILE A 6 -3.38 -1.92 -12.08
N ILE A 7 -2.71 -2.65 -11.19
CA ILE A 7 -3.32 -3.14 -9.94
C ILE A 7 -2.60 -2.45 -8.78
N LEU A 8 -3.32 -1.68 -7.99
CA LEU A 8 -2.79 -1.09 -6.76
C LEU A 8 -3.23 -1.93 -5.56
N ILE A 9 -2.29 -2.33 -4.71
CA ILE A 9 -2.56 -3.04 -3.47
C ILE A 9 -2.08 -2.20 -2.29
N GLY A 10 -3.04 -1.54 -1.65
CA GLY A 10 -2.87 -0.70 -0.47
C GLY A 10 -2.93 -1.48 0.84
N GLY A 11 -2.36 -0.91 1.90
CA GLY A 11 -2.46 -1.46 3.25
C GLY A 11 -1.28 -1.10 4.15
N VAL A 12 -1.49 -1.09 5.47
CA VAL A 12 -0.41 -0.87 6.44
C VAL A 12 0.52 -2.11 6.54
N PRO A 13 1.69 -2.05 7.21
CA PRO A 13 2.57 -3.20 7.35
C PRO A 13 1.86 -4.36 8.07
N GLY A 14 2.24 -5.61 7.77
CA GLY A 14 1.68 -6.80 8.43
C GLY A 14 0.34 -7.34 7.87
N VAL A 15 -0.34 -6.61 6.98
CA VAL A 15 -1.66 -7.03 6.44
C VAL A 15 -1.60 -8.03 5.27
N GLY A 16 -0.40 -8.40 4.80
CA GLY A 16 -0.21 -9.42 3.75
C GLY A 16 -0.17 -8.93 2.29
N LYS A 17 0.11 -7.63 2.05
CA LYS A 17 0.26 -7.05 0.69
C LYS A 17 1.19 -7.89 -0.20
N THR A 18 2.43 -8.08 0.22
CA THR A 18 3.50 -8.74 -0.56
C THR A 18 3.18 -10.20 -0.89
N SER A 19 2.47 -10.89 0.00
CA SER A 19 2.00 -12.25 -0.27
C SER A 19 0.93 -12.26 -1.36
N ILE A 20 -0.07 -11.37 -1.27
CA ILE A 20 -1.17 -11.28 -2.24
C ILE A 20 -0.65 -10.78 -3.60
N SER A 21 0.18 -9.75 -3.64
CA SER A 21 0.73 -9.21 -4.88
C SER A 21 1.60 -10.22 -5.62
N GLY A 22 2.47 -10.94 -4.91
CA GLY A 22 3.30 -11.99 -5.51
C GLY A 22 2.46 -13.11 -6.10
N TYR A 23 1.38 -13.50 -5.41
CA TYR A 23 0.45 -14.48 -5.94
C TYR A 23 -0.29 -13.98 -7.19
N VAL A 24 -0.89 -12.77 -7.14
CA VAL A 24 -1.59 -12.15 -8.28
C VAL A 24 -0.63 -11.97 -9.47
N ALA A 25 0.60 -11.51 -9.24
CA ALA A 25 1.62 -11.33 -10.26
C ALA A 25 1.93 -12.64 -10.99
N SER A 26 2.13 -13.71 -10.22
CA SER A 26 2.40 -15.05 -10.73
C SER A 26 1.24 -15.58 -11.59
N ARG A 27 -0.02 -15.42 -11.13
CA ARG A 27 -1.19 -15.90 -11.89
C ARG A 27 -1.47 -15.12 -13.16
N LEU A 28 -1.17 -13.82 -13.19
CA LEU A 28 -1.39 -12.96 -14.36
C LEU A 28 -0.20 -12.88 -15.32
N GLY A 29 0.96 -13.42 -14.94
CA GLY A 29 2.21 -13.20 -15.69
C GLY A 29 2.64 -11.73 -15.72
N ILE A 30 2.29 -10.95 -14.69
CA ILE A 30 2.74 -9.55 -14.57
C ILE A 30 4.15 -9.54 -14.00
N ASN A 31 5.10 -9.14 -14.83
CA ASN A 31 6.53 -9.15 -14.47
C ASN A 31 6.98 -7.90 -13.68
N ILE A 32 6.14 -6.86 -13.61
CA ILE A 32 6.46 -5.60 -12.94
C ILE A 32 5.67 -5.50 -11.63
N VAL A 33 6.37 -5.69 -10.51
CA VAL A 33 5.84 -5.47 -9.16
C VAL A 33 6.67 -4.39 -8.48
N LEU A 34 6.06 -3.25 -8.16
CA LEU A 34 6.72 -2.11 -7.52
C LEU A 34 6.29 -2.01 -6.06
N SER A 35 7.27 -1.85 -5.16
CA SER A 35 7.01 -1.55 -3.74
C SER A 35 7.22 -0.07 -3.44
N GLY A 36 6.23 0.54 -2.79
CA GLY A 36 6.30 1.92 -2.30
C GLY A 36 7.41 2.15 -1.29
N ASP A 37 7.85 1.11 -0.58
CA ASP A 37 8.97 1.22 0.36
C ASP A 37 10.27 1.51 -0.40
N TYR A 38 10.53 0.83 -1.53
CA TYR A 38 11.69 1.12 -2.38
C TYR A 38 11.61 2.50 -3.04
N LEU A 39 10.42 2.91 -3.50
CA LEU A 39 10.23 4.25 -4.06
C LEU A 39 10.48 5.33 -3.00
N ARG A 40 10.06 5.09 -1.75
CA ARG A 40 10.35 6.00 -0.64
C ARG A 40 11.83 6.09 -0.35
N GLU A 41 12.55 4.98 -0.28
CA GLU A 41 14.00 5.00 -0.06
C GLU A 41 14.74 5.65 -1.23
N PHE A 42 14.29 5.42 -2.47
CA PHE A 42 14.81 6.13 -3.64
C PHE A 42 14.65 7.64 -3.51
N LEU A 43 13.44 8.13 -3.16
CA LEU A 43 13.21 9.57 -2.99
C LEU A 43 13.96 10.15 -1.79
N ARG A 44 14.15 9.37 -0.71
CA ARG A 44 14.91 9.80 0.47
C ARG A 44 16.34 10.21 0.13
N ALA A 45 16.98 9.56 -0.85
CA ALA A 45 18.33 9.90 -1.29
C ALA A 45 18.45 11.30 -1.92
N TYR A 46 17.33 11.89 -2.36
CA TYR A 46 17.28 13.23 -2.96
C TYR A 46 16.69 14.28 -2.03
N SER A 47 16.42 13.92 -0.78
CA SER A 47 15.84 14.84 0.17
C SER A 47 16.94 15.52 0.97
N PHE A 48 17.18 16.79 0.62
CA PHE A 48 18.30 17.57 1.14
C PHE A 48 17.85 18.80 1.95
N GLU A 49 16.57 18.89 2.31
CA GLU A 49 15.99 20.09 2.93
C GLU A 49 15.60 19.88 4.39
N ASP A 50 15.67 20.95 5.18
CA ASP A 50 15.24 20.99 6.59
C ASP A 50 13.76 20.60 6.79
N ASN A 51 12.96 20.57 5.72
CA ASN A 51 11.54 20.19 5.70
C ASN A 51 11.26 18.90 4.90
N ASP A 52 12.24 18.00 4.78
CA ASP A 52 12.09 16.70 4.14
C ASP A 52 10.88 15.91 4.71
N PRO A 53 9.81 15.68 3.92
CA PRO A 53 8.70 14.83 4.34
C PRO A 53 9.12 13.42 4.74
N LEU A 54 10.16 12.85 4.11
CA LEU A 54 10.61 11.47 4.27
C LEU A 54 11.67 11.30 5.36
N LYS A 55 12.02 12.38 6.09
CA LYS A 55 13.00 12.36 7.19
C LYS A 55 12.73 11.23 8.19
N TYR A 56 11.47 11.00 8.49
CA TYR A 56 11.01 9.96 9.40
C TYR A 56 10.40 8.76 8.67
N SER A 57 10.37 7.62 9.33
CA SER A 57 9.40 6.58 8.98
C SER A 57 7.97 7.09 9.19
N VAL A 58 6.98 6.50 8.52
CA VAL A 58 5.59 6.97 8.61
C VAL A 58 5.05 6.97 10.04
N TYR A 59 5.42 5.98 10.85
CA TYR A 59 5.04 5.89 12.27
C TYR A 59 5.64 7.01 13.12
N ASP A 60 6.68 7.69 12.65
CA ASP A 60 7.33 8.81 13.35
C ASP A 60 7.04 10.16 12.68
N SER A 61 6.33 10.17 11.55
CA SER A 61 6.07 11.38 10.75
C SER A 61 5.21 12.42 11.48
N TRP A 62 4.53 12.04 12.56
CA TRP A 62 3.80 12.95 13.44
C TRP A 62 4.70 13.95 14.17
N LYS A 63 6.01 13.67 14.31
CA LYS A 63 6.97 14.53 15.03
C LYS A 63 7.09 15.92 14.42
N ASP A 64 6.82 16.07 13.12
CA ASP A 64 6.77 17.37 12.42
C ASP A 64 5.59 18.25 12.87
N PHE A 65 4.59 17.67 13.52
CA PHE A 65 3.31 18.31 13.81
C PHE A 65 3.04 18.49 15.31
N GLY A 66 3.95 18.06 16.17
CA GLY A 66 3.90 18.25 17.62
C GLY A 66 3.80 16.94 18.39
N PRO A 67 3.11 16.90 19.55
CA PRO A 67 2.99 15.69 20.35
C PRO A 67 2.20 14.61 19.62
N MET A 68 2.48 13.35 19.94
CA MET A 68 1.79 12.22 19.33
C MET A 68 0.30 12.23 19.67
N ASN A 69 -0.54 12.27 18.64
CA ASN A 69 -1.98 12.09 18.68
C ASN A 69 -2.46 11.65 17.28
N GLU A 70 -3.70 11.19 17.17
CA GLU A 70 -4.24 10.67 15.89
C GLU A 70 -4.17 11.70 14.76
N ASP A 71 -4.48 12.97 15.03
CA ASP A 71 -4.44 14.04 14.02
C ASP A 71 -3.02 14.24 13.46
N ASN A 72 -2.03 14.32 14.34
CA ASN A 72 -0.64 14.47 13.94
C ASN A 72 -0.10 13.24 13.20
N ILE A 73 -0.52 12.02 13.57
CA ILE A 73 -0.22 10.79 12.80
C ILE A 73 -0.76 10.90 11.37
N ILE A 74 -2.02 11.32 11.23
CA ILE A 74 -2.63 11.49 9.90
C ILE A 74 -1.97 12.61 9.11
N ARG A 75 -1.62 13.75 9.73
CA ARG A 75 -0.90 14.85 9.06
C ARG A 75 0.46 14.40 8.55
N GLY A 76 1.20 13.62 9.33
CA GLY A 76 2.45 12.96 8.93
C GLY A 76 2.28 12.02 7.73
N TYR A 77 1.33 11.10 7.84
CA TYR A 77 0.96 10.17 6.77
C TYR A 77 0.61 10.90 5.46
N LEU A 78 -0.21 11.95 5.53
CA LEU A 78 -0.63 12.73 4.38
C LEU A 78 0.54 13.53 3.77
N LYS A 79 1.41 14.13 4.58
CA LYS A 79 2.59 14.87 4.11
C LYS A 79 3.51 13.96 3.27
N GLN A 80 3.79 12.76 3.77
CA GLN A 80 4.61 11.76 3.07
C GLN A 80 3.90 11.20 1.83
N GLY A 81 2.61 10.84 1.95
CA GLY A 81 1.82 10.28 0.86
C GLY A 81 1.71 11.23 -0.33
N ASN A 82 1.48 12.53 -0.09
CA ASN A 82 1.41 13.53 -1.15
C ASN A 82 2.70 13.65 -1.96
N LEU A 83 3.87 13.51 -1.32
CA LEU A 83 5.15 13.55 -2.03
C LEU A 83 5.33 12.29 -2.89
N LEU A 84 5.13 11.10 -2.31
CA LEU A 84 5.29 9.83 -3.01
C LEU A 84 4.35 9.71 -4.20
N TRP A 85 3.11 10.19 -4.04
CA TRP A 85 2.10 10.07 -5.06
C TRP A 85 2.38 10.90 -6.32
N LYS A 86 3.08 12.05 -6.19
CA LYS A 86 3.54 12.82 -7.36
C LYS A 86 4.46 12.01 -8.27
N GLY A 87 5.32 11.17 -7.70
CA GLY A 87 6.20 10.28 -8.44
C GLY A 87 5.44 9.09 -9.04
N LEU A 88 4.65 8.42 -8.21
CA LEU A 88 3.85 7.26 -8.61
C LEU A 88 2.88 7.58 -9.74
N HIS A 89 2.22 8.74 -9.70
CA HIS A 89 1.32 9.15 -10.77
C HIS A 89 2.03 9.16 -12.13
N ARG A 90 3.27 9.66 -12.21
CA ARG A 90 4.03 9.67 -13.47
C ARG A 90 4.39 8.27 -13.94
N VAL A 91 4.76 7.38 -13.01
CA VAL A 91 5.07 5.98 -13.32
C VAL A 91 3.84 5.26 -13.88
N ILE A 92 2.68 5.42 -13.21
CA ILE A 92 1.42 4.80 -13.62
C ILE A 92 0.96 5.35 -14.98
N SER A 93 0.98 6.67 -15.19
CA SER A 93 0.60 7.28 -16.47
C SER A 93 1.47 6.73 -17.61
N ARG A 94 2.79 6.70 -17.46
CA ARG A 94 3.70 6.13 -18.47
C ARG A 94 3.37 4.66 -18.75
N ALA A 95 3.09 3.87 -17.71
CA ALA A 95 2.75 2.47 -17.86
C ALA A 95 1.47 2.28 -18.68
N ILE A 96 0.43 3.08 -18.39
CA ILE A 96 -0.82 3.09 -19.15
C ILE A 96 -0.56 3.47 -20.61
N ASP A 97 0.18 4.55 -20.85
CA ASP A 97 0.49 5.05 -22.20
C ASP A 97 1.28 4.03 -23.03
N ASN A 98 2.16 3.27 -22.39
CA ASN A 98 2.97 2.23 -23.04
C ASN A 98 2.29 0.86 -23.14
N GLY A 99 1.12 0.67 -22.53
CA GLY A 99 0.48 -0.65 -22.46
C GLY A 99 1.18 -1.63 -21.50
N GLU A 100 1.94 -1.13 -20.52
CA GLU A 100 2.70 -1.93 -19.56
C GLU A 100 1.85 -2.24 -18.31
N SER A 101 1.50 -3.52 -18.11
CA SER A 101 0.82 -3.96 -16.89
C SER A 101 1.77 -4.01 -15.69
N MET A 102 1.29 -3.60 -14.51
CA MET A 102 2.07 -3.60 -13.28
C MET A 102 1.20 -3.74 -12.04
N ILE A 103 1.80 -4.31 -10.99
CA ILE A 103 1.24 -4.31 -9.64
C ILE A 103 2.07 -3.36 -8.78
N ILE A 104 1.41 -2.52 -7.99
CA ILE A 104 2.09 -1.57 -7.11
C ILE A 104 1.56 -1.75 -5.69
N GLU A 105 2.47 -2.00 -4.74
CA GLU A 105 2.17 -2.15 -3.32
C GLU A 105 2.46 -0.86 -2.56
N LEU A 106 1.51 -0.35 -1.79
CA LEU A 106 1.65 0.96 -1.16
C LEU A 106 1.06 1.00 0.25
N LEU A 107 1.72 1.74 1.14
CA LEU A 107 1.13 2.14 2.42
C LEU A 107 0.22 3.36 2.25
N TYR A 108 0.66 4.33 1.45
CA TYR A 108 -0.07 5.58 1.17
C TYR A 108 -1.13 5.33 0.11
N PHE A 109 -2.36 5.16 0.57
CA PHE A 109 -3.47 4.77 -0.27
C PHE A 109 -4.73 5.51 0.16
N LEU A 110 -5.20 6.43 -0.66
CA LEU A 110 -6.43 7.18 -0.41
C LEU A 110 -7.15 7.47 -1.73
N PRO A 111 -8.49 7.62 -1.73
CA PRO A 111 -9.25 7.85 -2.95
C PRO A 111 -8.75 9.05 -3.77
N GLN A 112 -8.34 10.14 -3.12
CA GLN A 112 -7.86 11.33 -3.82
C GLN A 112 -6.58 11.11 -4.62
N PHE A 113 -5.80 10.08 -4.29
CA PHE A 113 -4.59 9.74 -5.02
C PHE A 113 -4.97 9.06 -6.35
N ILE A 114 -5.95 8.17 -6.33
CA ILE A 114 -6.28 7.35 -7.52
C ILE A 114 -7.36 7.95 -8.41
N ARG A 115 -8.04 9.02 -7.97
CA ARG A 115 -9.21 9.61 -8.65
C ARG A 115 -8.95 10.05 -10.10
N ASP A 116 -7.70 10.36 -10.44
CA ASP A 116 -7.32 10.86 -11.76
C ASP A 116 -7.16 9.72 -12.79
N PHE A 117 -7.21 8.45 -12.35
CA PHE A 117 -7.13 7.27 -13.21
C PHE A 117 -8.52 6.68 -13.51
N SER A 118 -8.74 6.23 -14.74
CA SER A 118 -9.97 5.53 -15.10
C SER A 118 -10.07 4.20 -14.38
N SER A 119 -11.29 3.83 -13.93
CA SER A 119 -11.58 2.50 -13.37
C SER A 119 -11.35 1.35 -14.36
N LYS A 120 -11.16 1.65 -15.65
CA LYS A 120 -10.79 0.66 -16.67
C LYS A 120 -9.28 0.48 -16.83
N ASP A 121 -8.47 1.42 -16.35
CA ASP A 121 -6.99 1.38 -16.39
C ASP A 121 -6.39 0.91 -15.07
N LEU A 122 -7.07 1.22 -13.95
CA LEU A 122 -6.54 1.01 -12.62
C LEU A 122 -7.57 0.33 -11.71
N LEU A 123 -7.15 -0.78 -11.09
CA LEU A 123 -7.90 -1.48 -10.06
C LEU A 123 -7.32 -1.18 -8.67
N PRO A 124 -8.04 -0.43 -7.83
CA PRO A 124 -7.65 -0.21 -6.44
C PRO A 124 -8.12 -1.37 -5.54
N LEU A 125 -7.18 -1.97 -4.82
CA LEU A 125 -7.43 -2.98 -3.78
C LEU A 125 -6.78 -2.53 -2.48
N TYR A 126 -7.46 -2.66 -1.35
CA TYR A 126 -6.90 -2.34 -0.04
C TYR A 126 -7.05 -3.51 0.92
N LEU A 127 -5.95 -3.94 1.53
CA LEU A 127 -5.92 -5.00 2.53
C LEU A 127 -5.89 -4.40 3.94
N TYR A 128 -6.65 -5.00 4.85
CA TYR A 128 -6.62 -4.66 6.28
C TYR A 128 -6.71 -5.91 7.17
N LEU A 129 -6.52 -5.72 8.47
CA LEU A 129 -6.75 -6.74 9.49
C LEU A 129 -7.61 -6.16 10.60
N SER A 130 -8.84 -6.65 10.75
CA SER A 130 -9.70 -6.23 11.86
C SER A 130 -9.17 -6.69 13.22
N ASP A 131 -8.67 -7.93 13.29
CA ASP A 131 -8.08 -8.53 14.49
C ASP A 131 -6.70 -7.92 14.80
N GLU A 132 -6.64 -7.15 15.88
CA GLU A 132 -5.42 -6.50 16.36
C GLU A 132 -4.33 -7.46 16.82
N LYS A 133 -4.71 -8.57 17.47
CA LYS A 133 -3.76 -9.56 17.97
C LYS A 133 -3.11 -10.30 16.82
N LEU A 134 -3.91 -10.69 15.82
CA LEU A 134 -3.39 -11.29 14.60
C LEU A 134 -2.46 -10.32 13.85
N HIS A 135 -2.84 -9.04 13.78
CA HIS A 135 -2.00 -8.01 13.15
C HIS A 135 -0.66 -7.86 13.89
N ALA A 136 -0.68 -7.79 15.22
CA ALA A 136 0.52 -7.75 16.05
C ALA A 136 1.42 -8.96 15.82
N ASN A 137 0.86 -10.18 15.80
CA ASN A 137 1.59 -11.41 15.57
C ASN A 137 2.28 -11.43 14.20
N ARG A 138 1.56 -11.03 13.14
CA ARG A 138 2.15 -10.94 11.78
C ARG A 138 3.26 -9.89 11.67
N LEU A 139 3.18 -8.80 12.44
CA LEU A 139 4.27 -7.83 12.52
C LEU A 139 5.51 -8.45 13.19
N ASN A 140 5.35 -9.18 14.29
CA ASN A 140 6.45 -9.87 14.97
C ASN A 140 7.14 -10.89 14.06
N GLU A 141 6.36 -11.77 13.41
CA GLU A 141 6.89 -12.78 12.48
C GLU A 141 7.70 -12.13 11.34
N ARG A 142 7.19 -11.04 10.76
CA ARG A 142 7.88 -10.33 9.69
C ARG A 142 9.27 -9.82 10.13
N GLU A 143 9.40 -9.37 11.38
CA GLU A 143 10.70 -8.94 11.90
C GLU A 143 11.68 -10.09 12.06
N GLU A 144 11.22 -11.20 12.64
CA GLU A 144 12.04 -12.38 12.92
C GLU A 144 12.57 -13.04 11.63
N PHE A 145 11.76 -13.07 10.56
CA PHE A 145 12.10 -13.80 9.34
C PHE A 145 12.64 -12.94 8.18
N THR A 146 12.30 -11.64 8.10
CA THR A 146 12.62 -10.82 6.90
C THR A 146 13.38 -9.52 7.19
N HIS A 147 13.47 -9.09 8.45
CA HIS A 147 14.05 -7.79 8.83
C HIS A 147 15.07 -7.87 9.98
N TYR A 148 15.76 -9.01 10.14
CA TYR A 148 16.71 -9.32 11.22
C TYR A 148 17.74 -8.20 11.52
N ASN A 149 18.14 -7.44 10.50
CA ASN A 149 19.15 -6.37 10.60
C ASN A 149 18.60 -4.94 10.65
N SER A 150 17.27 -4.72 10.81
CA SER A 150 16.71 -3.37 10.81
C SER A 150 17.09 -2.62 12.10
N PRO A 151 17.93 -1.56 12.06
CA PRO A 151 18.42 -0.88 13.26
C PRO A 151 17.40 0.13 13.79
N GLY A 152 16.19 -0.34 14.09
CA GLY A 152 15.06 0.46 14.57
C GLY A 152 14.27 -0.22 15.69
N SER A 153 13.34 0.53 16.27
CA SER A 153 12.28 0.00 17.14
C SER A 153 11.43 -1.04 16.40
N ARG A 154 11.00 -2.08 17.11
CA ARG A 154 10.20 -3.18 16.55
C ARG A 154 8.92 -2.68 15.86
N LEU A 155 8.57 -3.17 14.68
CA LEU A 155 7.36 -2.84 13.92
C LEU A 155 6.10 -2.97 14.78
N VAL A 156 6.05 -3.98 15.66
CA VAL A 156 4.91 -4.18 16.56
C VAL A 156 4.74 -3.02 17.56
N SER A 157 5.81 -2.31 17.93
CA SER A 157 5.70 -1.16 18.85
C SER A 157 4.95 0.01 18.23
N HIS A 158 4.82 0.03 16.90
CA HIS A 158 4.14 1.06 16.11
C HIS A 158 2.74 0.64 15.64
N LEU A 159 2.19 -0.43 16.25
CA LEU A 159 0.88 -0.97 15.87
C LEU A 159 -0.22 0.09 16.01
N PHE A 160 -0.13 0.95 17.03
CA PHE A 160 -1.09 2.02 17.25
C PHE A 160 -1.15 2.98 16.05
N GLU A 161 -0.01 3.51 15.62
CA GLU A 161 0.12 4.42 14.48
C GLU A 161 -0.40 3.77 13.20
N TYR A 162 -0.03 2.51 12.96
CA TYR A 162 -0.54 1.75 11.81
C TYR A 162 -2.05 1.58 11.86
N ARG A 163 -2.64 1.29 13.03
CA ARG A 163 -4.09 1.14 13.16
C ARG A 163 -4.81 2.48 12.97
N VAL A 164 -4.26 3.59 13.46
CA VAL A 164 -4.78 4.95 13.19
C VAL A 164 -4.81 5.23 11.68
N ILE A 165 -3.70 4.99 10.97
CA ILE A 165 -3.62 5.16 9.51
C ILE A 165 -4.61 4.24 8.78
N MET A 166 -4.71 2.97 9.21
CA MET A 166 -5.61 1.99 8.63
C MET A 166 -7.07 2.41 8.80
N THR A 167 -7.48 2.81 10.00
CA THR A 167 -8.84 3.27 10.28
C THR A 167 -9.18 4.53 9.49
N TYR A 168 -8.27 5.51 9.42
CA TYR A 168 -8.45 6.69 8.59
C TYR A 168 -8.63 6.33 7.11
N THR A 169 -7.80 5.44 6.59
CA THR A 169 -7.87 4.99 5.20
C THR A 169 -9.18 4.26 4.92
N LEU A 170 -9.58 3.30 5.77
CA LEU A 170 -10.83 2.55 5.60
C LEU A 170 -12.08 3.46 5.57
N ARG A 171 -12.11 4.51 6.40
CA ARG A 171 -13.19 5.51 6.37
C ARG A 171 -13.26 6.22 5.02
N ASN A 172 -12.14 6.74 4.52
CA ASN A 172 -12.07 7.41 3.23
C ASN A 172 -12.45 6.47 2.06
N LEU A 173 -12.02 5.21 2.09
CA LEU A 173 -12.37 4.22 1.06
C LEU A 173 -13.87 3.94 1.06
N LYS A 174 -14.48 3.77 2.23
CA LYS A 174 -15.92 3.58 2.38
C LYS A 174 -16.70 4.75 1.78
N ASP A 175 -16.30 5.98 2.09
CA ASP A 175 -16.95 7.20 1.58
C ASP A 175 -16.84 7.32 0.05
N ALA A 176 -15.79 6.77 -0.54
CA ALA A 176 -15.57 6.72 -1.99
C ALA A 176 -16.15 5.46 -2.67
N GLY A 177 -16.80 4.54 -1.92
CA GLY A 177 -17.33 3.29 -2.46
C GLY A 177 -16.27 2.28 -2.91
N ILE A 178 -15.03 2.39 -2.41
CA ILE A 178 -13.95 1.45 -2.71
C ILE A 178 -13.95 0.34 -1.65
N ILE A 179 -13.99 -0.90 -2.12
CA ILE A 179 -14.01 -2.09 -1.26
C ILE A 179 -12.61 -2.34 -0.68
N ALA A 180 -12.56 -2.64 0.62
CA ALA A 180 -11.39 -3.11 1.32
C ALA A 180 -11.60 -4.56 1.78
N TYR A 181 -10.52 -5.32 1.92
CA TYR A 181 -10.53 -6.76 2.16
C TYR A 181 -9.86 -7.09 3.49
N ASP A 182 -10.59 -7.79 4.37
CA ASP A 182 -10.10 -8.21 5.68
C ASP A 182 -9.30 -9.50 5.57
N ASN A 183 -7.99 -9.43 5.67
CA ASN A 183 -7.10 -10.55 5.41
C ASN A 183 -6.92 -11.49 6.61
N LEU A 184 -8.02 -11.82 7.30
CA LEU A 184 -8.03 -12.77 8.42
C LEU A 184 -7.65 -14.18 7.94
N ASP A 185 -8.21 -14.60 6.80
CA ASP A 185 -7.88 -15.84 6.11
C ASP A 185 -7.20 -15.50 4.77
N TYR A 186 -5.93 -15.89 4.66
CA TYR A 186 -5.12 -15.64 3.47
C TYR A 186 -5.71 -16.28 2.21
N HIS A 187 -6.13 -17.54 2.29
CA HIS A 187 -6.61 -18.28 1.11
C HIS A 187 -7.92 -17.70 0.59
N ARG A 188 -8.86 -17.42 1.50
CA ARG A 188 -10.14 -16.80 1.14
C ARG A 188 -9.93 -15.41 0.53
N THR A 189 -9.16 -14.56 1.20
CA THR A 189 -8.92 -13.17 0.75
C THR A 189 -8.22 -13.13 -0.61
N ARG A 190 -7.25 -14.03 -0.79
CA ARG A 190 -6.53 -14.21 -2.06
C ARG A 190 -7.46 -14.61 -3.20
N ASP A 191 -8.37 -15.54 -2.96
CA ASP A 191 -9.32 -16.00 -3.98
C ASP A 191 -10.34 -14.89 -4.33
N GLU A 192 -10.87 -14.17 -3.34
CA GLU A 192 -11.73 -13.00 -3.55
C GLU A 192 -11.03 -11.90 -4.38
N ILE A 193 -9.73 -11.67 -4.14
CA ILE A 193 -8.93 -10.72 -4.90
C ILE A 193 -8.67 -11.22 -6.33
N LEU A 194 -8.38 -12.50 -6.52
CA LEU A 194 -8.21 -13.08 -7.86
C LEU A 194 -9.48 -12.94 -8.68
N ASP A 195 -10.64 -13.23 -8.11
CA ASP A 195 -11.92 -13.08 -8.81
C ASP A 195 -12.12 -11.62 -9.22
N LYS A 196 -11.86 -10.66 -8.31
CA LYS A 196 -11.96 -9.22 -8.63
C LYS A 196 -10.98 -8.76 -9.71
N VAL A 197 -9.76 -9.27 -9.66
CA VAL A 197 -8.73 -9.03 -10.65
C VAL A 197 -9.14 -9.62 -11.99
N GLY A 198 -9.72 -10.82 -12.01
CA GLY A 198 -10.19 -11.48 -13.21
C GLY A 198 -11.30 -10.71 -13.92
N ASP A 199 -12.24 -10.15 -13.16
CA ASP A 199 -13.28 -9.24 -13.68
C ASP A 199 -12.68 -8.00 -14.34
N PHE A 200 -11.63 -7.43 -13.73
CA PHE A 200 -10.95 -6.23 -14.22
C PHE A 200 -10.07 -6.51 -15.47
N THR A 201 -9.37 -7.64 -15.48
CA THR A 201 -8.53 -8.02 -16.61
C THR A 201 -9.35 -8.53 -17.78
N GLY A 202 -10.56 -9.06 -17.54
CA GLY A 202 -11.37 -9.79 -18.50
C GLY A 202 -10.90 -11.24 -18.67
N HIS A 203 -10.06 -11.73 -17.75
CA HIS A 203 -9.49 -13.07 -17.75
C HIS A 203 -9.40 -13.57 -16.32
N ILE A 204 -10.18 -14.59 -15.98
CA ILE A 204 -10.07 -15.27 -14.69
C ILE A 204 -8.80 -16.13 -14.77
N PRO A 205 -7.76 -15.82 -13.98
CA PRO A 205 -6.56 -16.65 -13.96
C PRO A 205 -6.94 -18.03 -13.42
N ASP A 206 -6.24 -19.08 -13.86
CA ASP A 206 -6.43 -20.41 -13.28
C ASP A 206 -6.32 -20.32 -11.74
N ARG A 207 -6.90 -21.26 -10.98
CA ARG A 207 -6.80 -21.32 -9.49
C ARG A 207 -5.64 -22.18 -9.00
#